data_AF-A0A8H3WDT5-F1
#
_entry.id   AF-A0A8H3WDT5-F1
#
_cell.length_a   1.000
_cell.length_b   1.000
_cell.length_c   1.000
_cell.angle_alpha   90.00
_cell.angle_beta   90.00
_cell.angle_gamma   90.00
#
_symmetry.space_group_name_H-M   'P 1'
#
loop_
_entity.id
_entity.type
_entity.pdbx_description
1 polymer ?
#
loop_
_entity_poly.entity_id
_entity_poly.type
_entity_poly.pdbx_seq_one_letter_code
_entity_poly.pdbx_strand_id
1 'polypeptide(L)'
;MADELPDLPWADLAARFTFTHANPKASDYKDLFPRLEPEPTLVPGINDFIRVFTEAIAEHSARERSKYATEYTSPPHDEILVDDETVREISPLFGRLPEYEHLINNPSCRHRSDPPCKCLVPYSERRADGLLRPWEVNHCYEFEEVNGAGWKSWQFLLTLLIHGKIEPLLRLAANPDNDFDIWSTVCADEGSARHMYENATLVFICLQILRQHPETWTRCDYRLTKMYQRMISKATGGDAYSQLPYLSHLFFLGLPERPAGLAPYTRIPQSDVFNVEYMPHDSDIFPVEEILKKRGLPTELVAEVMDLADYKPRRRLKVAHDPFHRDNREELDKYLAECWAVMVRGNVFAKAFGSEMDWGSDLVKAFKQLFPGLRSIGVPGMVRSEVSACLQMRF
;
A
#
# COMPACT_ATOMS: atom_id res chain seq x y z
N MET A 1 1.21 -18.78 1.43
CA MET A 1 -0.11 -19.15 0.87
C MET A 1 -1.00 -17.94 0.59
N ALA A 2 -0.41 -16.78 0.29
CA ALA A 2 -1.01 -15.70 -0.49
C ALA A 2 -0.18 -15.55 -1.77
N ASP A 3 0.26 -16.67 -2.32
CA ASP A 3 1.44 -16.71 -3.20
C ASP A 3 1.06 -16.84 -4.66
N GLU A 4 -0.23 -17.02 -4.96
CA GLU A 4 -0.73 -17.14 -6.32
C GLU A 4 -1.60 -15.93 -6.68
N LEU A 5 -1.13 -15.18 -7.69
CA LEU A 5 -1.88 -14.11 -8.31
C LEU A 5 -3.15 -14.68 -8.96
N PRO A 6 -4.25 -13.92 -8.98
CA PRO A 6 -5.48 -14.38 -9.63
C PRO A 6 -5.24 -14.53 -11.14
N ASP A 7 -5.85 -15.56 -11.73
CA ASP A 7 -5.89 -15.74 -13.19
C ASP A 7 -6.94 -14.79 -13.78
N LEU A 8 -6.52 -13.55 -14.01
CA LEU A 8 -7.35 -12.51 -14.62
C LEU A 8 -7.03 -12.40 -16.12
N PRO A 9 -8.00 -11.98 -16.96
CA PRO A 9 -7.83 -11.87 -18.40
C PRO A 9 -6.98 -10.64 -18.80
N TRP A 10 -5.74 -10.59 -18.32
CA TRP A 10 -4.80 -9.49 -18.53
C TRP A 10 -4.42 -9.33 -20.00
N ALA A 11 -4.25 -10.43 -20.73
CA ALA A 11 -3.93 -10.40 -22.16
C ALA A 11 -5.06 -9.72 -22.96
N ASP A 12 -6.31 -10.07 -22.65
CA ASP A 12 -7.48 -9.44 -23.27
C ASP A 12 -7.55 -7.95 -22.90
N LEU A 13 -7.39 -7.60 -21.62
CA LEU A 13 -7.39 -6.21 -21.18
C LEU A 13 -6.29 -5.40 -21.89
N ALA A 14 -5.05 -5.89 -21.90
CA ALA A 14 -3.90 -5.23 -22.51
C ALA A 14 -4.08 -5.09 -24.03
N ALA A 15 -4.70 -6.06 -24.69
CA ALA A 15 -5.07 -5.99 -26.10
C ALA A 15 -6.09 -4.88 -26.43
N ARG A 16 -6.58 -4.10 -25.46
CA ARG A 16 -7.39 -2.90 -25.70
C ARG A 16 -6.58 -1.61 -25.72
N PHE A 17 -5.30 -1.71 -25.39
CA PHE A 17 -4.34 -0.61 -25.42
C PHE A 17 -3.32 -0.86 -26.54
N THR A 18 -2.77 0.24 -27.05
CA THR A 18 -1.72 0.22 -28.07
C THR A 18 -0.63 1.19 -27.68
N PHE A 19 0.61 0.71 -27.75
CA PHE A 19 1.79 1.53 -27.54
C PHE A 19 2.20 2.21 -28.84
N THR A 20 1.98 3.52 -28.95
CA THR A 20 2.19 4.29 -30.18
C THR A 20 2.66 5.73 -29.88
N HIS A 21 3.09 6.47 -30.90
CA HIS A 21 3.51 7.86 -30.73
C HIS A 21 2.32 8.74 -30.33
N ALA A 22 2.53 9.58 -29.31
CA ALA A 22 1.52 10.54 -28.86
C ALA A 22 1.12 11.54 -29.97
N ASN A 23 2.06 11.87 -30.85
CA ASN A 23 1.84 12.67 -32.04
C ASN A 23 2.55 11.99 -33.22
N PRO A 24 1.82 11.45 -34.22
CA PRO A 24 2.41 10.80 -35.38
C PRO A 24 3.29 11.73 -36.24
N LYS A 25 3.14 13.05 -36.10
CA LYS A 25 3.84 14.08 -36.90
C LYS A 25 5.01 14.74 -36.17
N ALA A 26 5.16 14.52 -34.87
CA ALA A 26 6.31 14.98 -34.10
C ALA A 26 7.14 13.75 -33.70
N SER A 27 8.45 13.89 -33.53
CA SER A 27 9.32 12.84 -32.98
C SER A 27 9.10 12.67 -31.47
N ASP A 28 7.85 12.70 -31.03
CA ASP A 28 7.45 12.66 -29.62
C ASP A 28 7.64 11.23 -29.07
N TYR A 29 7.68 11.13 -27.73
CA TYR A 29 7.75 9.87 -27.02
C TYR A 29 6.54 8.96 -27.34
N LYS A 30 6.75 7.65 -27.24
CA LYS A 30 5.67 6.66 -27.31
C LYS A 30 4.96 6.56 -25.97
N ASP A 31 3.65 6.38 -26.01
CA ASP A 31 2.81 6.25 -24.83
C ASP A 31 1.76 5.16 -25.05
N LEU A 32 1.12 4.71 -23.97
CA LEU A 32 0.10 3.67 -24.01
C LEU A 32 -1.29 4.31 -24.10
N PHE A 33 -1.93 4.17 -25.26
CA PHE A 33 -3.24 4.75 -25.52
C PHE A 33 -4.32 3.68 -25.59
N PRO A 34 -5.55 3.95 -25.11
CA PRO A 34 -6.70 3.15 -25.49
C PRO A 34 -6.84 3.13 -27.01
N ARG A 35 -7.11 1.97 -27.61
CA ARG A 35 -7.34 1.88 -29.06
C ARG A 35 -8.54 2.73 -29.46
N LEU A 36 -8.29 3.71 -30.32
CA LEU A 36 -9.29 4.55 -30.97
C LEU A 36 -9.57 4.00 -32.37
N GLU A 37 -10.20 2.83 -32.47
CA GLU A 37 -10.67 2.30 -33.76
C GLU A 37 -12.11 1.79 -33.64
N PRO A 38 -12.84 1.68 -34.76
CA PRO A 38 -14.30 1.74 -34.77
C PRO A 38 -14.90 0.44 -34.27
N GLU A 39 -15.12 0.32 -32.96
CA GLU A 39 -16.27 -0.39 -32.39
C GLU A 39 -16.39 -0.11 -30.88
N PRO A 40 -17.63 -0.06 -30.35
CA PRO A 40 -17.96 0.31 -28.97
C PRO A 40 -17.53 -0.72 -27.91
N THR A 41 -16.43 -1.47 -28.10
CA THR A 41 -16.03 -2.65 -27.31
C THR A 41 -14.99 -2.37 -26.21
N LEU A 42 -14.32 -1.22 -26.24
CA LEU A 42 -13.35 -0.82 -25.21
C LEU A 42 -14.00 -0.73 -23.82
N VAL A 43 -15.11 0.00 -23.71
CA VAL A 43 -15.82 0.19 -22.43
C VAL A 43 -16.45 -1.11 -21.93
N PRO A 44 -17.21 -1.88 -22.75
CA PRO A 44 -17.71 -3.19 -22.35
C PRO A 44 -16.59 -4.13 -21.88
N GLY A 45 -15.47 -4.19 -22.60
CA GLY A 45 -14.38 -5.08 -22.21
C GLY A 45 -13.65 -4.67 -20.93
N ILE A 46 -13.53 -3.36 -20.65
CA ILE A 46 -13.05 -2.89 -19.34
C ILE A 46 -14.07 -3.24 -18.25
N ASN A 47 -15.36 -3.09 -18.51
CA ASN A 47 -16.41 -3.44 -17.56
C ASN A 47 -16.44 -4.96 -17.27
N ASP A 48 -16.23 -5.80 -18.28
CA ASP A 48 -16.10 -7.24 -18.13
C ASP A 48 -14.88 -7.62 -17.29
N PHE A 49 -13.74 -6.96 -17.54
CA PHE A 49 -12.54 -7.14 -16.71
C PHE A 49 -12.80 -6.74 -15.26
N ILE A 50 -13.46 -5.59 -15.02
CA ILE A 50 -13.83 -5.12 -13.69
C ILE A 50 -14.69 -6.17 -12.97
N ARG A 51 -15.70 -6.73 -13.65
CA ARG A 51 -16.54 -7.79 -13.09
C ARG A 51 -15.73 -9.03 -12.69
N VAL A 52 -14.85 -9.52 -13.56
CA VAL A 52 -14.02 -10.70 -13.26
C VAL A 52 -13.05 -10.39 -12.11
N PHE A 53 -12.51 -9.18 -12.04
CA PHE A 53 -11.64 -8.75 -10.95
C PHE A 53 -12.37 -8.73 -9.61
N THR A 54 -13.59 -8.18 -9.55
CA THR A 54 -14.37 -8.13 -8.30
C THR A 54 -14.78 -9.53 -7.84
N GLU A 55 -15.14 -10.42 -8.77
CA GLU A 55 -15.40 -11.83 -8.50
C GLU A 55 -14.16 -12.52 -7.90
N ALA A 56 -12.98 -12.31 -8.48
CA ALA A 56 -11.72 -12.87 -7.98
C ALA A 56 -11.38 -12.34 -6.57
N ILE A 57 -11.57 -11.04 -6.30
CA ILE A 57 -11.40 -10.50 -4.94
C ILE A 57 -12.38 -11.17 -3.98
N ALA A 58 -13.65 -11.32 -4.34
CA ALA A 58 -14.65 -11.96 -3.48
C ALA A 58 -14.27 -13.41 -3.15
N GLU A 59 -13.87 -14.20 -4.16
CA GLU A 59 -13.43 -15.58 -3.99
C GLU A 59 -12.17 -15.69 -3.12
N HIS A 60 -11.12 -14.92 -3.44
CA HIS A 60 -9.88 -14.94 -2.67
C HIS A 60 -10.09 -14.45 -1.23
N SER A 61 -10.99 -13.49 -1.01
CA SER A 61 -11.36 -13.03 0.33
C SER A 61 -12.11 -14.09 1.11
N ALA A 62 -13.00 -14.84 0.49
CA ALA A 62 -13.67 -15.97 1.14
C ALA A 62 -12.67 -17.07 1.53
N ARG A 63 -11.71 -17.38 0.64
CA ARG A 63 -10.62 -18.32 0.92
C ARG A 63 -9.65 -17.82 1.99
N GLU A 64 -9.39 -16.52 2.05
CA GLU A 64 -8.59 -15.93 3.13
C GLU A 64 -9.34 -16.01 4.45
N ARG A 65 -10.63 -15.61 4.48
CA ARG A 65 -11.46 -15.64 5.69
C ARG A 65 -11.61 -17.05 6.28
N SER A 66 -11.62 -18.10 5.46
CA SER A 66 -11.79 -19.49 5.91
C SER A 66 -10.57 -20.07 6.66
N LYS A 67 -9.43 -19.36 6.65
CA LYS A 67 -8.24 -19.72 7.44
C LYS A 67 -8.40 -19.44 8.94
N TYR A 68 -9.38 -18.61 9.29
CA TYR A 68 -9.60 -18.07 10.63
C TYR A 68 -10.92 -18.61 11.22
N ALA A 69 -11.12 -18.50 12.53
CA ALA A 69 -12.32 -18.98 13.20
C ALA A 69 -13.58 -18.31 12.63
N THR A 70 -14.69 -19.04 12.48
CA THR A 70 -15.94 -18.50 11.89
C THR A 70 -16.51 -17.35 12.70
N GLU A 71 -16.38 -17.40 14.02
CA GLU A 71 -16.90 -16.41 14.95
C GLU A 71 -15.83 -16.04 15.98
N TYR A 72 -15.89 -14.79 16.44
CA TYR A 72 -15.04 -14.25 17.49
C TYR A 72 -15.89 -13.59 18.55
N THR A 73 -15.45 -13.68 19.80
CA THR A 73 -15.97 -12.86 20.88
C THR A 73 -15.05 -11.67 21.11
N SER A 74 -15.62 -10.55 21.57
CA SER A 74 -14.83 -9.38 21.94
C SER A 74 -13.73 -9.76 22.95
N PRO A 75 -12.47 -9.38 22.71
CA PRO A 75 -11.38 -9.66 23.64
C PRO A 75 -11.54 -8.82 24.92
N PRO A 76 -11.17 -9.35 26.10
CA PRO A 76 -11.05 -8.54 27.32
C PRO A 76 -10.12 -7.35 27.11
N HIS A 77 -10.44 -6.23 27.76
CA HIS A 77 -9.73 -4.96 27.59
C HIS A 77 -8.21 -5.06 27.82
N ASP A 78 -7.79 -5.86 28.80
CA ASP A 78 -6.38 -6.01 29.19
C ASP A 78 -5.65 -7.15 28.45
N GLU A 79 -6.34 -7.86 27.56
CA GLU A 79 -5.74 -8.96 26.80
C GLU A 79 -4.71 -8.43 25.79
N ILE A 80 -3.51 -9.03 25.80
CA ILE A 80 -2.48 -8.78 24.78
C ILE A 80 -2.82 -9.54 23.51
N LEU A 81 -3.06 -8.81 22.42
CA LEU A 81 -3.44 -9.39 21.12
C LEU A 81 -2.27 -9.52 20.15
N VAL A 82 -1.19 -8.79 20.39
CA VAL A 82 -0.01 -8.76 19.51
C VAL A 82 1.24 -9.14 20.29
N ASP A 83 1.86 -10.24 19.89
CA ASP A 83 3.08 -10.77 20.52
C ASP A 83 4.37 -10.10 19.99
N ASP A 84 5.49 -10.41 20.65
CA ASP A 84 6.81 -9.88 20.27
C ASP A 84 7.27 -10.33 18.88
N GLU A 85 6.85 -11.52 18.44
CA GLU A 85 7.18 -12.03 17.11
C GLU A 85 6.50 -11.20 16.02
N THR A 86 5.20 -10.95 16.19
CA THR A 86 4.43 -10.11 15.29
C THR A 86 4.98 -8.69 15.23
N VAL A 87 5.33 -8.09 16.38
CA VAL A 87 5.95 -6.76 16.40
C VAL A 87 7.29 -6.77 15.65
N ARG A 88 8.11 -7.81 15.82
CA ARG A 88 9.38 -7.94 15.10
C ARG A 88 9.18 -8.01 13.59
N GLU A 89 8.20 -8.78 13.13
CA GLU A 89 7.90 -8.91 11.70
C GLU A 89 7.46 -7.59 11.07
N ILE A 90 6.64 -6.80 11.76
CA ILE A 90 6.14 -5.54 11.19
C ILE A 90 7.08 -4.34 11.39
N SER A 91 8.06 -4.47 12.30
CA SER A 91 8.99 -3.39 12.66
C SER A 91 9.66 -2.71 11.45
N PRO A 92 10.10 -3.43 10.40
CA PRO A 92 10.76 -2.80 9.24
C PRO A 92 9.88 -1.80 8.47
N LEU A 93 8.55 -1.94 8.55
CA LEU A 93 7.60 -1.02 7.94
C LEU A 93 7.10 0.02 8.96
N PHE A 94 6.67 -0.43 10.14
CA PHE A 94 6.09 0.46 11.16
C PHE A 94 7.11 1.48 11.70
N GLY A 95 8.35 1.04 11.94
CA GLY A 95 9.43 1.89 12.44
C GLY A 95 9.93 2.92 11.45
N ARG A 96 9.44 2.94 10.21
CA ARG A 96 9.73 4.00 9.23
C ARG A 96 8.78 5.18 9.32
N LEU A 97 7.69 5.05 10.04
CA LEU A 97 6.82 6.19 10.28
C LEU A 97 7.60 7.25 11.08
N PRO A 98 7.57 8.54 10.67
CA PRO A 98 8.40 9.58 11.29
C PRO A 98 8.24 9.68 12.81
N GLU A 99 7.05 9.39 13.35
CA GLU A 99 6.82 9.41 14.80
C GLU A 99 7.56 8.28 15.55
N TYR A 100 8.05 7.26 14.84
CA TYR A 100 8.58 6.02 15.39
C TYR A 100 10.03 5.72 14.97
N GLU A 101 10.62 6.51 14.08
CA GLU A 101 11.97 6.26 13.52
C GLU A 101 13.06 6.14 14.60
N HIS A 102 12.87 6.83 15.72
CA HIS A 102 13.78 6.82 16.86
C HIS A 102 13.56 5.65 17.84
N LEU A 103 12.54 4.82 17.63
CA LEU A 103 12.19 3.71 18.51
C LEU A 103 12.66 2.39 17.94
N ILE A 104 13.29 1.58 18.79
CA ILE A 104 13.82 0.27 18.41
C ILE A 104 13.09 -0.81 19.20
N ASN A 105 12.72 -1.88 18.52
CA ASN A 105 12.24 -3.07 19.22
C ASN A 105 13.42 -3.75 19.93
N ASN A 106 13.42 -3.74 21.27
CA ASN A 106 14.45 -4.41 22.08
C ASN A 106 14.00 -5.85 22.38
N PRO A 107 14.60 -6.89 21.77
CA PRO A 107 14.19 -8.28 21.97
C PRO A 107 14.42 -8.79 23.40
N SER A 108 15.25 -8.08 24.18
CA SER A 108 15.55 -8.40 25.58
C SER A 108 14.70 -7.58 26.56
N CYS A 109 13.75 -6.78 26.06
CA CYS A 109 12.86 -6.01 26.92
C CYS A 109 11.97 -6.94 27.75
N ARG A 110 11.87 -6.67 29.06
CA ARG A 110 10.95 -7.38 29.97
C ARG A 110 9.56 -6.76 30.04
N HIS A 111 9.28 -5.77 29.17
CA HIS A 111 8.02 -5.05 29.02
C HIS A 111 7.36 -4.67 30.35
N ARG A 112 7.84 -3.57 30.95
CA ARG A 112 7.26 -3.02 32.18
C ARG A 112 6.12 -2.05 31.82
N SER A 113 5.09 -2.03 32.66
CA SER A 113 3.97 -1.11 32.55
C SER A 113 4.27 0.27 33.14
N ASP A 114 5.16 0.33 34.14
CA ASP A 114 5.56 1.57 34.81
C ASP A 114 7.05 1.55 35.21
N PRO A 115 7.91 2.43 34.64
CA PRO A 115 7.60 3.26 33.47
C PRO A 115 7.41 2.38 32.22
N PRO A 116 6.65 2.83 31.21
CA PRO A 116 6.44 2.09 29.98
C PRO A 116 7.76 1.82 29.26
N CYS A 117 7.86 0.66 28.60
CA CYS A 117 9.05 0.33 27.82
C CYS A 117 9.22 1.24 26.60
N LYS A 118 10.47 1.53 26.22
CA LYS A 118 10.83 2.31 25.03
C LYS A 118 10.85 1.47 23.74
N CYS A 119 10.10 0.37 23.71
CA CYS A 119 10.00 -0.46 22.51
C CYS A 119 9.22 0.29 21.43
N LEU A 120 9.50 -0.04 20.16
CA LEU A 120 8.75 0.47 19.01
C LEU A 120 7.23 0.41 19.20
N VAL A 121 6.74 -0.71 19.74
CA VAL A 121 5.35 -0.87 20.18
C VAL A 121 5.37 -1.32 21.64
N PRO A 122 5.10 -0.42 22.61
CA PRO A 122 5.01 -0.76 24.03
C PRO A 122 3.89 -1.78 24.31
N TYR A 123 3.99 -2.55 25.39
CA TYR A 123 2.98 -3.57 25.73
C TYR A 123 1.57 -3.01 25.94
N SER A 124 1.46 -1.78 26.49
CA SER A 124 0.18 -1.09 26.63
C SER A 124 -0.51 -0.86 25.28
N GLU A 125 0.27 -0.66 24.23
CA GLU A 125 -0.22 -0.40 22.86
C GLU A 125 -0.60 -1.70 22.11
N ARG A 126 -0.38 -2.87 22.72
CA ARG A 126 -0.70 -4.19 22.13
C ARG A 126 -1.95 -4.82 22.75
N ARG A 127 -2.50 -4.19 23.78
CA ARG A 127 -3.71 -4.64 24.46
C ARG A 127 -4.95 -4.25 23.68
N ALA A 128 -6.04 -4.99 23.88
CA ALA A 128 -7.31 -4.67 23.26
C ALA A 128 -7.76 -3.21 23.53
N ASP A 129 -7.62 -2.71 24.76
CA ASP A 129 -7.96 -1.33 25.12
C ASP A 129 -7.11 -0.27 24.39
N GLY A 130 -5.82 -0.52 24.22
CA GLY A 130 -4.94 0.34 23.44
C GLY A 130 -5.27 0.35 21.95
N LEU A 131 -5.78 -0.77 21.42
CA LEU A 131 -6.12 -0.93 20.00
C LEU A 131 -7.54 -0.49 19.64
N LEU A 132 -8.45 -0.43 20.62
CA LEU A 132 -9.85 -0.02 20.48
C LEU A 132 -10.10 1.40 21.00
N ARG A 133 -9.14 2.31 20.83
CA ARG A 133 -9.34 3.70 21.23
C ARG A 133 -10.47 4.32 20.41
N PRO A 134 -11.48 4.90 21.08
CA PRO A 134 -12.60 5.50 20.38
C PRO A 134 -12.14 6.72 19.60
N TRP A 135 -12.85 7.02 18.52
CA TRP A 135 -12.72 8.28 17.82
C TRP A 135 -13.54 9.36 18.54
N GLU A 136 -12.97 10.54 18.68
CA GLU A 136 -13.66 11.70 19.24
C GLU A 136 -13.87 12.78 18.19
N VAL A 137 -15.06 13.38 18.15
CA VAL A 137 -15.37 14.49 17.23
C VAL A 137 -14.52 15.70 17.60
N ASN A 138 -13.74 16.22 16.66
CA ASN A 138 -12.87 17.37 16.87
C ASN A 138 -12.67 18.18 15.59
N HIS A 139 -12.11 19.38 15.70
CA HIS A 139 -11.68 20.13 14.53
C HIS A 139 -10.31 19.63 14.03
N CYS A 140 -10.04 19.72 12.72
CA CYS A 140 -8.81 19.18 12.12
C CYS A 140 -7.49 19.67 12.76
N TYR A 141 -7.46 20.91 13.29
CA TYR A 141 -6.30 21.47 13.96
C TYR A 141 -6.07 20.92 15.38
N GLU A 142 -7.05 20.22 15.95
CA GLU A 142 -7.01 19.56 17.27
C GLU A 142 -6.77 18.05 17.14
N PHE A 143 -6.64 17.53 15.90
CA PHE A 143 -6.66 16.09 15.64
C PHE A 143 -5.55 15.33 16.34
N GLU A 144 -4.31 15.82 16.30
CA GLU A 144 -3.21 15.15 16.99
C GLU A 144 -3.40 15.15 18.51
N GLU A 145 -3.98 16.21 19.09
CA GLU A 145 -4.22 16.32 20.52
C GLU A 145 -5.32 15.37 20.99
N VAL A 146 -6.44 15.33 20.25
CA VAL A 146 -7.65 14.57 20.63
C VAL A 146 -7.55 13.11 20.20
N ASN A 147 -7.14 12.86 18.95
CA ASN A 147 -7.21 11.56 18.31
C ASN A 147 -5.84 10.93 18.03
N GLY A 148 -4.73 11.61 18.34
CA GLY A 148 -3.38 11.14 17.96
C GLY A 148 -3.04 9.74 18.49
N ALA A 149 -3.47 9.38 19.72
CA ALA A 149 -3.25 8.04 20.25
C ALA A 149 -4.08 6.96 19.53
N GLY A 150 -5.33 7.27 19.18
CA GLY A 150 -6.19 6.37 18.39
C GLY A 150 -5.70 6.23 16.95
N TRP A 151 -5.22 7.32 16.35
CA TRP A 151 -4.62 7.33 15.02
C TRP A 151 -3.38 6.43 14.93
N LYS A 152 -2.53 6.48 15.96
CA LYS A 152 -1.36 5.61 16.10
C LYS A 152 -1.75 4.14 16.18
N SER A 153 -2.78 3.81 16.97
CA SER A 153 -3.35 2.46 17.01
C SER A 153 -3.85 2.02 15.64
N TRP A 154 -4.56 2.90 14.92
CA TRP A 154 -5.06 2.61 13.59
C TRP A 154 -3.94 2.31 12.58
N GLN A 155 -2.87 3.13 12.55
CA GLN A 155 -1.69 2.87 11.71
C GLN A 155 -1.04 1.52 12.03
N PHE A 156 -0.99 1.16 13.31
CA PHE A 156 -0.47 -0.15 13.74
C PHE A 156 -1.36 -1.30 13.24
N LEU A 157 -2.69 -1.19 13.34
CA LEU A 157 -3.64 -2.17 12.81
C LEU A 157 -3.53 -2.33 11.28
N LEU A 158 -3.38 -1.23 10.54
CA LEU A 158 -3.15 -1.28 9.09
C LEU A 158 -1.82 -1.96 8.74
N THR A 159 -0.79 -1.78 9.57
CA THR A 159 0.48 -2.47 9.37
C THR A 159 0.35 -3.98 9.59
N LEU A 160 -0.44 -4.42 10.57
CA LEU A 160 -0.79 -5.83 10.76
C LEU A 160 -1.49 -6.40 9.52
N LEU A 161 -2.41 -5.63 8.93
CA LEU A 161 -3.11 -6.00 7.69
C LEU A 161 -2.14 -6.20 6.52
N ILE A 162 -1.20 -5.26 6.32
CA ILE A 162 -0.16 -5.35 5.30
C ILE A 162 0.69 -6.62 5.47
N HIS A 163 0.99 -7.02 6.71
CA HIS A 163 1.77 -8.23 7.02
C HIS A 163 0.95 -9.52 7.11
N GLY A 164 -0.38 -9.44 6.94
CA GLY A 164 -1.25 -10.62 6.95
C GLY A 164 -1.54 -11.15 8.35
N LYS A 165 -1.36 -10.32 9.38
CA LYS A 165 -1.69 -10.62 10.77
C LYS A 165 -3.16 -10.28 10.99
N ILE A 166 -4.04 -11.09 10.38
CA ILE A 166 -5.49 -10.82 10.31
C ILE A 166 -6.23 -11.27 11.57
N GLU A 167 -5.75 -12.30 12.26
CA GLU A 167 -6.38 -12.83 13.47
C GLU A 167 -6.66 -11.74 14.53
N PRO A 168 -5.69 -10.89 14.94
CA PRO A 168 -5.97 -9.80 15.89
C PRO A 168 -7.05 -8.83 15.38
N LEU A 169 -7.06 -8.53 14.08
CA LEU A 169 -8.01 -7.61 13.47
C LEU A 169 -9.44 -8.16 13.52
N LEU A 170 -9.62 -9.46 13.25
CA LEU A 170 -10.94 -10.11 13.33
C LEU A 170 -11.47 -10.16 14.76
N ARG A 171 -10.59 -10.40 15.74
CA ARG A 171 -10.95 -10.37 17.17
C ARG A 171 -11.39 -8.98 17.62
N LEU A 172 -10.65 -7.95 17.23
CA LEU A 172 -10.98 -6.57 17.54
C LEU A 172 -12.29 -6.13 16.88
N ALA A 173 -12.53 -6.54 15.63
CA ALA A 173 -13.77 -6.23 14.91
C ALA A 173 -15.02 -6.87 15.55
N ALA A 174 -14.87 -7.92 16.36
CA ALA A 174 -15.95 -8.50 17.13
C ALA A 174 -16.38 -7.64 18.34
N ASN A 175 -15.62 -6.60 18.69
CA ASN A 175 -16.05 -5.64 19.69
C ASN A 175 -17.11 -4.69 19.09
N PRO A 176 -18.32 -4.59 19.65
CA PRO A 176 -19.39 -3.75 19.09
C PRO A 176 -19.12 -2.24 19.17
N ASP A 177 -18.17 -1.83 20.02
CA ASP A 177 -17.79 -0.43 20.25
C ASP A 177 -16.53 -0.05 19.47
N ASN A 178 -16.16 -0.81 18.43
CA ASN A 178 -15.06 -0.42 17.55
C ASN A 178 -15.51 0.71 16.60
N ASP A 179 -14.64 1.69 16.39
CA ASP A 179 -14.87 2.81 15.48
C ASP A 179 -14.15 2.62 14.13
N PHE A 180 -13.97 1.38 13.65
CA PHE A 180 -13.13 1.12 12.48
C PHE A 180 -13.70 1.69 11.17
N ASP A 181 -15.01 1.80 11.04
CA ASP A 181 -15.67 2.49 9.93
C ASP A 181 -15.34 3.99 9.93
N ILE A 182 -15.38 4.61 11.11
CA ILE A 182 -15.01 6.00 11.33
C ILE A 182 -13.51 6.18 11.05
N TRP A 183 -12.61 5.43 11.69
CA TRP A 183 -11.16 5.49 11.43
C TRP A 183 -10.78 5.25 9.97
N SER A 184 -11.58 4.47 9.22
CA SER A 184 -11.37 4.25 7.79
C SER A 184 -11.73 5.44 6.90
N THR A 185 -12.49 6.41 7.42
CA THR A 185 -13.03 7.57 6.69
C THR A 185 -12.60 8.93 7.27
N VAL A 186 -12.11 8.96 8.50
CA VAL A 186 -11.65 10.17 9.20
C VAL A 186 -10.49 10.83 8.48
N CYS A 187 -10.56 12.17 8.42
CA CYS A 187 -9.66 13.06 7.70
C CYS A 187 -9.60 12.72 6.20
N ALA A 188 -10.72 12.99 5.51
CA ALA A 188 -11.10 12.57 4.16
C ALA A 188 -10.07 12.84 3.04
N ASP A 189 -9.04 13.65 3.29
CA ASP A 189 -8.09 14.04 2.27
C ASP A 189 -6.78 13.21 2.30
N GLU A 190 -6.39 12.63 3.45
CA GLU A 190 -4.95 12.51 3.72
C GLU A 190 -4.63 11.32 4.67
N GLY A 191 -4.56 10.07 4.18
CA GLY A 191 -3.90 8.95 4.92
C GLY A 191 -4.78 7.78 5.43
N SER A 192 -6.03 7.68 5.01
CA SER A 192 -6.95 6.60 5.43
C SER A 192 -6.60 5.22 4.86
N ALA A 193 -7.15 4.15 5.46
CA ALA A 193 -7.06 2.77 4.93
C ALA A 193 -7.50 2.67 3.47
N ARG A 194 -8.45 3.51 3.04
CA ARG A 194 -8.88 3.61 1.64
C ARG A 194 -7.74 3.93 0.69
N HIS A 195 -6.84 4.84 1.05
CA HIS A 195 -5.68 5.19 0.22
C HIS A 195 -4.73 4.02 0.01
N MET A 196 -4.56 3.18 1.04
CA MET A 196 -3.73 1.98 0.95
C MET A 196 -4.26 1.01 -0.10
N TYR A 197 -5.58 0.75 -0.10
CA TYR A 197 -6.21 -0.11 -1.08
C TYR A 197 -6.19 0.50 -2.49
N GLU A 198 -6.55 1.79 -2.61
CA GLU A 198 -6.55 2.50 -3.89
C GLU A 198 -5.16 2.51 -4.55
N ASN A 199 -4.11 2.77 -3.78
CA ASN A 199 -2.73 2.76 -4.28
C ASN A 199 -2.31 1.34 -4.69
N ALA A 200 -2.59 0.32 -3.87
CA ALA A 200 -2.31 -1.07 -4.21
C ALA A 200 -3.01 -1.49 -5.52
N THR A 201 -4.30 -1.16 -5.68
CA THR A 201 -5.07 -1.42 -6.91
C THR A 201 -4.45 -0.70 -8.11
N LEU A 202 -4.13 0.58 -7.98
CA LEU A 202 -3.58 1.41 -9.06
C LEU A 202 -2.24 0.87 -9.57
N VAL A 203 -1.32 0.55 -8.64
CA VAL A 203 -0.01 -0.01 -8.96
C VAL A 203 -0.16 -1.37 -9.61
N PHE A 204 -1.01 -2.23 -9.04
CA PHE A 204 -1.24 -3.58 -9.52
C PHE A 204 -1.74 -3.58 -10.97
N ILE A 205 -2.77 -2.80 -11.29
CA ILE A 205 -3.30 -2.70 -12.66
C ILE A 205 -2.24 -2.14 -13.62
N CYS A 206 -1.57 -1.06 -13.24
CA CYS A 206 -0.60 -0.40 -14.11
C CYS A 206 0.54 -1.35 -14.50
N LEU A 207 1.14 -2.01 -13.51
CA LEU A 207 2.25 -2.93 -13.74
C LEU A 207 1.77 -4.20 -14.46
N GLN A 208 0.59 -4.73 -14.16
CA GLN A 208 0.08 -5.90 -14.88
C GLN A 208 -0.21 -5.60 -16.35
N ILE A 209 -0.73 -4.41 -16.69
CA ILE A 209 -0.90 -3.98 -18.09
C ILE A 209 0.49 -3.88 -18.77
N LEU A 210 1.46 -3.19 -18.16
CA LEU A 210 2.80 -3.05 -18.73
C LEU A 210 3.52 -4.39 -18.93
N ARG A 211 3.29 -5.36 -18.04
CA ARG A 211 3.82 -6.72 -18.16
C ARG A 211 3.38 -7.41 -19.44
N GLN A 212 2.17 -7.12 -19.94
CA GLN A 212 1.65 -7.65 -21.20
C GLN A 212 2.23 -6.95 -22.45
N HIS A 213 3.06 -5.92 -22.27
CA HIS A 213 3.68 -5.14 -23.34
C HIS A 213 5.23 -5.21 -23.28
N PRO A 214 5.86 -6.38 -23.53
CA PRO A 214 7.33 -6.56 -23.52
C PRO A 214 8.12 -5.56 -24.36
N GLU A 215 7.54 -5.06 -25.44
CA GLU A 215 8.12 -4.03 -26.30
C GLU A 215 8.39 -2.71 -25.57
N THR A 216 7.66 -2.42 -24.49
CA THR A 216 7.75 -1.15 -23.75
C THR A 216 8.96 -1.06 -22.84
N TRP A 217 9.58 -2.18 -22.45
CA TRP A 217 10.79 -2.23 -21.62
C TRP A 217 12.01 -2.77 -22.36
N THR A 218 11.84 -3.34 -23.55
CA THR A 218 12.95 -3.82 -24.38
C THR A 218 13.36 -2.84 -25.48
N ARG A 219 12.43 -2.05 -26.01
CA ARG A 219 12.67 -1.14 -27.15
C ARG A 219 12.42 0.32 -26.83
N CYS A 220 11.70 0.60 -25.76
CA CYS A 220 11.37 1.93 -25.30
C CYS A 220 11.56 1.99 -23.78
N ASP A 221 11.39 3.18 -23.21
CA ASP A 221 11.37 3.34 -21.77
C ASP A 221 9.92 3.52 -21.30
N TYR A 222 9.27 2.43 -20.88
CA TYR A 222 7.91 2.43 -20.36
C TYR A 222 7.73 3.42 -19.19
N ARG A 223 8.81 3.72 -18.47
CA ARG A 223 8.79 4.65 -17.35
C ARG A 223 8.46 6.06 -17.82
N LEU A 224 8.63 6.40 -19.09
CA LEU A 224 8.25 7.68 -19.67
C LEU A 224 6.76 7.76 -20.07
N THR A 225 6.01 6.65 -20.00
CA THR A 225 4.58 6.66 -20.30
C THR A 225 3.80 7.50 -19.30
N LYS A 226 2.74 8.18 -19.74
CA LYS A 226 1.88 8.95 -18.83
C LYS A 226 1.18 8.04 -17.83
N MET A 227 0.84 6.82 -18.24
CA MET A 227 0.22 5.84 -17.34
C MET A 227 1.14 5.53 -16.16
N TYR A 228 2.39 5.14 -16.42
CA TYR A 228 3.35 4.80 -15.37
C TYR A 228 3.61 6.01 -14.47
N GLN A 229 3.81 7.18 -15.07
CA GLN A 229 4.12 8.42 -14.34
C GLN A 229 2.97 8.88 -13.45
N ARG A 230 1.72 8.73 -13.90
CA ARG A 230 0.54 8.97 -13.05
C ARG A 230 0.44 7.96 -11.91
N MET A 231 0.70 6.69 -12.18
CA MET A 231 0.71 5.64 -11.15
C MET A 231 1.74 5.98 -10.07
N ILE A 232 2.99 6.26 -10.44
CA ILE A 232 4.03 6.63 -9.48
C ILE A 232 3.61 7.87 -8.70
N SER A 233 3.23 8.94 -9.38
CA SER A 233 2.84 10.19 -8.74
C SER A 233 1.71 10.04 -7.71
N LYS A 234 0.81 9.07 -7.86
CA LYS A 234 -0.32 8.85 -6.95
C LYS A 234 0.02 7.83 -5.86
N ALA A 235 0.69 6.73 -6.21
CA ALA A 235 1.04 5.67 -5.27
C ALA A 235 2.22 6.03 -4.36
N THR A 236 2.98 7.06 -4.71
CA THR A 236 4.13 7.56 -3.91
C THR A 236 4.01 9.05 -3.57
N GLY A 237 2.85 9.64 -3.87
CA GLY A 237 2.56 11.04 -3.61
C GLY A 237 1.21 11.20 -2.93
N GLY A 238 1.24 11.81 -1.76
CA GLY A 238 0.06 12.22 -1.04
C GLY A 238 0.44 13.23 0.01
N ASP A 239 -0.44 14.21 0.15
CA ASP A 239 -0.54 15.05 1.32
C ASP A 239 -1.32 14.15 2.27
N ALA A 240 -0.63 13.47 3.17
CA ALA A 240 -1.26 12.45 4.00
C ALA A 240 -0.84 12.65 5.44
N TYR A 241 -1.81 12.65 6.35
CA TYR A 241 -1.60 12.58 7.80
C TYR A 241 -0.94 11.25 8.21
N SER A 242 -0.83 10.30 7.28
CA SER A 242 -0.08 9.06 7.44
C SER A 242 0.69 8.72 6.17
N GLN A 243 1.98 8.40 6.31
CA GLN A 243 2.81 7.92 5.21
C GLN A 243 2.58 6.43 4.89
N LEU A 244 1.90 5.69 5.77
CA LEU A 244 1.73 4.24 5.67
C LEU A 244 1.19 3.75 4.31
N PRO A 245 0.18 4.41 3.68
CA PRO A 245 -0.33 4.00 2.37
C PRO A 245 0.68 4.07 1.21
N TYR A 246 1.84 4.70 1.43
CA TYR A 246 2.86 4.95 0.40
C TYR A 246 4.16 4.19 0.66
N LEU A 247 4.46 3.85 1.92
CA LEU A 247 5.76 3.28 2.33
C LEU A 247 6.12 2.01 1.56
N SER A 248 5.20 1.05 1.44
CA SER A 248 5.46 -0.19 0.69
C SER A 248 5.78 0.08 -0.79
N HIS A 249 5.14 1.09 -1.38
CA HIS A 249 5.34 1.49 -2.77
C HIS A 249 6.68 2.22 -2.95
N LEU A 250 6.99 3.16 -2.06
CA LEU A 250 8.27 3.88 -2.02
C LEU A 250 9.45 2.91 -1.89
N PHE A 251 9.37 1.98 -0.93
CA PHE A 251 10.41 1.00 -0.66
C PHE A 251 10.59 0.00 -1.80
N PHE A 252 9.50 -0.45 -2.42
CA PHE A 252 9.58 -1.24 -3.65
C PHE A 252 10.29 -0.46 -4.76
N LEU A 253 9.81 0.73 -5.11
CA LEU A 253 10.34 1.54 -6.22
C LEU A 253 11.73 2.13 -5.96
N GLY A 254 12.20 2.06 -4.71
CA GLY A 254 13.46 2.64 -4.25
C GLY A 254 13.46 4.16 -4.27
N LEU A 255 12.31 4.77 -4.04
CA LEU A 255 12.15 6.23 -3.99
C LEU A 255 12.34 6.72 -2.54
N PRO A 256 12.96 7.89 -2.33
CA PRO A 256 13.13 8.42 -0.98
C PRO A 256 11.78 8.71 -0.32
N GLU A 257 11.73 8.47 0.98
CA GLU A 257 10.65 8.96 1.83
C GLU A 257 10.66 10.50 1.77
N ARG A 258 9.47 11.12 1.73
CA ARG A 258 9.38 12.58 1.60
C ARG A 258 9.66 13.22 2.96
N PRO A 259 10.46 14.31 3.03
CA PRO A 259 10.62 15.07 4.26
C PRO A 259 9.27 15.59 4.76
N ALA A 260 8.98 15.41 6.04
CA ALA A 260 7.81 15.99 6.68
C ALA A 260 7.85 17.54 6.59
N GLY A 261 6.74 18.17 6.23
CA GLY A 261 6.59 19.64 6.27
C GLY A 261 6.99 20.42 5.01
N LEU A 262 7.34 19.74 3.90
CA LEU A 262 7.28 20.39 2.58
C LEU A 262 5.81 20.57 2.19
N ALA A 263 5.44 21.78 1.80
CA ALA A 263 4.06 22.12 1.45
C ALA A 263 3.48 21.13 0.41
N PRO A 264 2.17 20.83 0.48
CA PRO A 264 1.45 19.80 -0.29
C PRO A 264 1.43 19.94 -1.82
N TYR A 265 2.22 20.85 -2.37
CA TYR A 265 2.25 21.15 -3.80
C TYR A 265 3.63 20.89 -4.37
N THR A 266 3.84 19.65 -4.78
CA THR A 266 4.04 19.34 -6.20
C THR A 266 4.08 17.82 -6.35
N ARG A 267 3.26 17.28 -7.25
CA ARG A 267 3.60 16.00 -7.89
C ARG A 267 5.05 16.12 -8.33
N ILE A 268 5.89 15.12 -8.05
CA ILE A 268 7.22 15.10 -8.68
C ILE A 268 6.97 15.34 -10.17
N PRO A 269 7.53 16.40 -10.77
CA PRO A 269 7.36 16.64 -12.19
C PRO A 269 7.70 15.35 -12.91
N GLN A 270 6.92 14.99 -13.92
CA GLN A 270 7.10 13.75 -14.67
C GLN A 270 8.55 13.56 -15.18
N SER A 271 9.30 14.66 -15.32
CA SER A 271 10.73 14.70 -15.67
C SER A 271 11.70 14.30 -14.56
N ASP A 272 11.29 14.39 -13.29
CA ASP A 272 12.20 14.37 -12.13
C ASP A 272 12.02 13.12 -11.25
N VAL A 273 11.04 12.26 -11.57
CA VAL A 273 10.72 11.02 -10.81
C VAL A 273 11.92 10.09 -10.64
N PHE A 274 12.91 10.16 -11.53
CA PHE A 274 14.13 9.37 -11.48
C PHE A 274 15.41 10.19 -11.26
N ASN A 275 15.28 11.48 -10.99
CA ASN A 275 16.39 12.33 -10.55
C ASN A 275 16.33 12.53 -9.03
N VAL A 276 16.20 11.41 -8.32
CA VAL A 276 16.03 11.36 -6.87
C VAL A 276 17.30 10.83 -6.21
N GLU A 277 17.39 11.07 -4.89
CA GLU A 277 18.47 10.53 -4.08
C GLU A 277 18.56 9.00 -4.21
N TYR A 278 19.79 8.49 -4.29
CA TYR A 278 20.04 7.06 -4.40
C TYR A 278 19.73 6.34 -3.09
N MET A 279 18.78 5.40 -3.12
CA MET A 279 18.47 4.55 -1.98
C MET A 279 19.30 3.26 -2.00
N PRO A 280 20.03 2.89 -0.93
CA PRO A 280 20.82 1.66 -0.90
C PRO A 280 19.97 0.39 -0.97
N HIS A 281 20.42 -0.60 -1.73
CA HIS A 281 19.93 -1.98 -1.68
C HIS A 281 20.82 -2.81 -0.74
N ASP A 282 20.31 -3.95 -0.27
CA ASP A 282 21.05 -4.85 0.63
C ASP A 282 22.40 -5.29 0.06
N SER A 283 22.47 -5.53 -1.25
CA SER A 283 23.71 -5.87 -1.94
C SER A 283 24.76 -4.76 -1.94
N ASP A 284 24.39 -3.53 -1.62
CA ASP A 284 25.27 -2.35 -1.68
C ASP A 284 26.01 -2.16 -0.35
N ILE A 285 25.49 -2.71 0.76
CA ILE A 285 26.03 -2.50 2.12
C ILE A 285 27.46 -3.02 2.23
N PHE A 286 27.68 -4.31 1.98
CA PHE A 286 29.00 -4.93 2.11
C PHE A 286 30.05 -4.29 1.18
N PRO A 287 29.77 -4.02 -0.12
CA PRO A 287 30.70 -3.29 -0.97
C PRO A 287 31.11 -1.92 -0.42
N VAL A 288 30.18 -1.15 0.14
CA VAL A 288 30.49 0.18 0.70
C VAL A 288 31.36 0.06 1.95
N GLU A 289 31.07 -0.89 2.84
CA GLU A 289 31.94 -1.18 3.99
C GLU A 289 33.36 -1.52 3.54
N GLU A 290 33.52 -2.39 2.54
CA GLU A 290 34.82 -2.78 2.01
C GLU A 290 35.57 -1.62 1.35
N ILE A 291 34.86 -0.69 0.68
CA ILE A 291 35.45 0.54 0.15
C ILE A 291 35.99 1.39 1.30
N LEU A 292 35.21 1.59 2.37
CA LEU A 292 35.63 2.39 3.52
C LEU A 292 36.84 1.77 4.25
N LYS A 293 36.83 0.44 4.46
CA LYS A 293 37.98 -0.29 5.02
C LYS A 293 39.24 -0.13 4.16
N LYS A 294 39.12 -0.27 2.83
CA LYS A 294 40.23 -0.07 1.88
C LYS A 294 40.76 1.36 1.87
N ARG A 295 39.95 2.34 2.29
CA ARG A 295 40.37 3.74 2.49
C ARG A 295 41.11 3.95 3.82
N GLY A 296 41.29 2.90 4.62
CA GLY A 296 42.06 2.94 5.86
C GLY A 296 41.22 3.15 7.12
N LEU A 297 39.88 3.11 7.03
CA LEU A 297 39.01 3.20 8.20
C LEU A 297 39.00 1.85 8.95
N PRO A 298 39.22 1.84 10.27
CA PRO A 298 38.98 0.66 11.10
C PRO A 298 37.48 0.33 11.16
N THR A 299 37.15 -0.94 11.44
CA THR A 299 35.78 -1.46 11.42
C THR A 299 34.80 -0.64 12.26
N GLU A 300 35.25 -0.15 13.42
CA GLU A 300 34.43 0.65 14.33
C GLU A 300 34.03 1.99 13.70
N LEU A 301 34.98 2.67 13.03
CA LEU A 301 34.69 3.92 12.33
C LEU A 301 33.88 3.69 11.05
N VAL A 302 34.01 2.52 10.40
CA VAL A 302 33.12 2.15 9.29
C VAL A 302 31.69 2.03 9.78
N ALA A 303 31.45 1.32 10.89
CA ALA A 303 30.12 1.20 11.47
C ALA A 303 29.54 2.57 11.86
N GLU A 304 30.33 3.43 12.50
CA GLU A 304 29.91 4.79 12.87
C GLU A 304 29.59 5.65 11.63
N VAL A 305 30.40 5.59 10.58
CA VAL A 305 30.14 6.33 9.33
C VAL A 305 28.87 5.82 8.64
N MET A 306 28.67 4.51 8.58
CA MET A 306 27.48 3.91 7.97
C MET A 306 26.21 4.29 8.75
N ASP A 307 26.27 4.31 10.09
CA ASP A 307 25.18 4.72 10.97
C ASP A 307 24.89 6.23 10.86
N LEU A 308 25.93 7.08 10.88
CA LEU A 308 25.80 8.54 10.71
C LEU A 308 25.24 8.93 9.34
N ALA A 309 25.57 8.17 8.29
CA ALA A 309 25.02 8.35 6.95
C ALA A 309 23.64 7.71 6.77
N ASP A 310 23.13 7.02 7.79
CA ASP A 310 21.99 6.11 7.74
C ASP A 310 21.98 5.21 6.49
N TYR A 311 23.16 4.67 6.15
CA TYR A 311 23.38 3.83 4.98
C TYR A 311 22.90 2.40 5.25
N LYS A 312 21.58 2.26 5.35
CA LYS A 312 20.87 0.99 5.51
C LYS A 312 20.03 0.67 4.26
N PRO A 313 19.63 -0.59 4.04
CA PRO A 313 18.77 -0.95 2.92
C PRO A 313 17.46 -0.15 2.94
N ARG A 314 17.26 0.65 1.89
CA ARG A 314 16.11 1.56 1.69
C ARG A 314 15.38 1.30 0.37
N ARG A 315 15.74 0.23 -0.36
CA ARG A 315 14.99 -0.25 -1.53
C ARG A 315 14.96 -1.77 -1.64
N ARG A 316 13.92 -2.30 -2.30
CA ARG A 316 13.79 -3.73 -2.64
C ARG A 316 14.31 -4.08 -4.03
N LEU A 317 14.04 -3.23 -5.02
CA LEU A 317 14.49 -3.47 -6.38
C LEU A 317 16.02 -3.39 -6.44
N LYS A 318 16.66 -4.44 -6.97
CA LYS A 318 18.11 -4.51 -7.18
C LYS A 318 18.61 -3.53 -8.22
N VAL A 319 17.84 -3.31 -9.29
CA VAL A 319 18.03 -2.17 -10.21
C VAL A 319 17.02 -1.09 -9.86
N ALA A 320 17.50 0.06 -9.41
CA ALA A 320 16.64 1.12 -8.89
C ALA A 320 15.64 1.60 -9.96
N HIS A 321 14.40 1.87 -9.53
CA HIS A 321 13.32 2.46 -10.34
C HIS A 321 12.92 1.71 -11.62
N ASP A 322 13.40 0.48 -11.82
CA ASP A 322 13.08 -0.33 -13.01
C ASP A 322 12.45 -1.67 -12.63
N PRO A 323 11.17 -1.69 -12.21
CA PRO A 323 10.45 -2.92 -11.90
C PRO A 323 10.59 -4.05 -12.93
N PHE A 324 10.73 -3.71 -14.22
CA PHE A 324 10.81 -4.69 -15.29
C PHE A 324 12.24 -5.08 -15.67
N HIS A 325 13.26 -4.56 -15.00
CA HIS A 325 14.62 -5.06 -15.18
C HIS A 325 14.67 -6.57 -14.90
N ARG A 326 15.44 -7.33 -15.70
CA ARG A 326 15.50 -8.80 -15.59
C ARG A 326 15.88 -9.28 -14.18
N ASP A 327 16.75 -8.55 -13.49
CA ASP A 327 17.24 -8.87 -12.14
C ASP A 327 16.21 -8.53 -11.05
N ASN A 328 15.12 -7.84 -11.40
CA ASN A 328 14.05 -7.42 -10.50
C ASN A 328 12.79 -8.28 -10.61
N ARG A 329 12.78 -9.29 -11.51
CA ARG A 329 11.58 -10.06 -11.85
C ARG A 329 10.93 -10.74 -10.64
N GLU A 330 11.74 -11.45 -9.85
CA GLU A 330 11.26 -12.15 -8.65
C GLU A 330 10.67 -11.17 -7.64
N GLU A 331 11.32 -10.02 -7.47
CA GLU A 331 10.88 -9.00 -6.53
C GLU A 331 9.59 -8.31 -6.98
N LEU A 332 9.43 -8.07 -8.28
CA LEU A 332 8.19 -7.59 -8.86
C LEU A 332 7.05 -8.59 -8.66
N ASP A 333 7.29 -9.89 -8.82
CA ASP A 333 6.27 -10.93 -8.60
C ASP A 333 5.81 -10.96 -7.15
N LYS A 334 6.74 -10.93 -6.19
CA LYS A 334 6.43 -10.83 -4.75
C LYS A 334 5.60 -9.57 -4.44
N TYR A 335 6.03 -8.43 -4.95
CA TYR A 335 5.36 -7.16 -4.71
C TYR A 335 3.94 -7.11 -5.30
N LEU A 336 3.71 -7.65 -6.49
CA LEU A 336 2.37 -7.75 -7.06
C LEU A 336 1.46 -8.67 -6.24
N ALA A 337 2.00 -9.78 -5.72
CA ALA A 337 1.28 -10.67 -4.81
C ALA A 337 0.93 -9.97 -3.50
N GLU A 338 1.82 -9.16 -2.95
CA GLU A 338 1.56 -8.33 -1.76
C GLU A 338 0.45 -7.30 -2.01
N CYS A 339 0.50 -6.55 -3.12
CA CYS A 339 -0.55 -5.60 -3.50
C CYS A 339 -1.92 -6.31 -3.60
N TRP A 340 -1.96 -7.50 -4.22
CA TRP A 340 -3.17 -8.31 -4.27
C TRP A 340 -3.64 -8.76 -2.88
N ALA A 341 -2.72 -9.25 -2.06
CA ALA A 341 -3.02 -9.70 -0.70
C ALA A 341 -3.58 -8.58 0.18
N VAL A 342 -3.06 -7.35 0.04
CA VAL A 342 -3.59 -6.17 0.75
C VAL A 342 -5.06 -5.91 0.38
N MET A 343 -5.41 -5.99 -0.90
CA MET A 343 -6.82 -5.84 -1.34
C MET A 343 -7.71 -6.94 -0.76
N VAL A 344 -7.27 -8.19 -0.84
CA VAL A 344 -8.01 -9.36 -0.30
C VAL A 344 -8.22 -9.23 1.21
N ARG A 345 -7.14 -8.94 1.96
CA ARG A 345 -7.18 -8.78 3.42
C ARG A 345 -8.01 -7.57 3.85
N GLY A 346 -7.92 -6.47 3.10
CA GLY A 346 -8.77 -5.29 3.26
C GLY A 346 -10.24 -5.64 3.20
N ASN A 347 -10.64 -6.43 2.20
CA ASN A 347 -12.02 -6.87 2.03
C ASN A 347 -12.47 -7.82 3.16
N VAL A 348 -11.58 -8.69 3.65
CA VAL A 348 -11.86 -9.54 4.83
C VAL A 348 -12.08 -8.70 6.08
N PHE A 349 -11.20 -7.73 6.34
CA PHE A 349 -11.27 -6.88 7.52
C PHE A 349 -12.50 -5.96 7.48
N ALA A 350 -12.78 -5.31 6.34
CA ALA A 350 -13.96 -4.47 6.14
C ALA A 350 -15.26 -5.19 6.51
N LYS A 351 -15.44 -6.42 6.00
CA LYS A 351 -16.61 -7.24 6.31
C LYS A 351 -16.70 -7.62 7.78
N ALA A 352 -15.58 -7.77 8.47
CA ALA A 352 -15.55 -8.16 9.87
C ALA A 352 -16.17 -7.10 10.80
N PHE A 353 -16.03 -5.82 10.47
CA PHE A 353 -16.67 -4.72 11.22
C PHE A 353 -17.93 -4.17 10.53
N GLY A 354 -18.55 -4.94 9.62
CA GLY A 354 -19.84 -4.59 9.00
C GLY A 354 -19.77 -3.56 7.87
N SER A 355 -18.59 -3.34 7.28
CA SER A 355 -18.40 -2.48 6.12
C SER A 355 -18.25 -3.28 4.82
N GLU A 356 -18.52 -2.65 3.68
CA GLU A 356 -18.35 -3.24 2.35
C GLU A 356 -17.48 -2.36 1.48
N MET A 357 -16.57 -3.00 0.74
CA MET A 357 -15.71 -2.33 -0.23
C MET A 357 -16.35 -2.36 -1.62
N ASP A 358 -16.55 -1.20 -2.24
CA ASP A 358 -17.01 -1.07 -3.63
C ASP A 358 -15.83 -1.14 -4.60
N TRP A 359 -15.29 -2.35 -4.75
CA TRP A 359 -14.18 -2.63 -5.67
C TRP A 359 -14.51 -2.24 -7.11
N GLY A 360 -15.77 -2.30 -7.53
CA GLY A 360 -16.17 -1.89 -8.88
C GLY A 360 -15.92 -0.39 -9.10
N SER A 361 -16.36 0.44 -8.17
CA SER A 361 -16.11 1.89 -8.18
C SER A 361 -14.63 2.23 -8.05
N ASP A 362 -13.91 1.55 -7.15
CA ASP A 362 -12.47 1.78 -6.94
C ASP A 362 -11.64 1.40 -8.19
N LEU A 363 -12.01 0.32 -8.89
CA LEU A 363 -11.40 -0.05 -10.17
C LEU A 363 -11.69 0.97 -11.27
N VAL A 364 -12.94 1.45 -11.39
CA VAL A 364 -13.30 2.52 -12.32
C VAL A 364 -12.46 3.78 -12.05
N LYS A 365 -12.29 4.14 -10.77
CA LYS A 365 -11.46 5.26 -10.34
C LYS A 365 -9.99 5.04 -10.75
N ALA A 366 -9.43 3.85 -10.51
CA ALA A 366 -8.08 3.50 -10.92
C ALA A 366 -7.89 3.61 -12.44
N PHE A 367 -8.80 3.06 -13.25
CA PHE A 367 -8.74 3.19 -14.71
C PHE A 367 -8.83 4.65 -15.18
N LYS A 368 -9.69 5.49 -14.58
CA LYS A 368 -9.77 6.93 -14.90
C LYS A 368 -8.50 7.67 -14.51
N GLN A 369 -7.85 7.27 -13.41
CA GLN A 369 -6.57 7.86 -13.00
C GLN A 369 -5.44 7.49 -13.97
N LEU A 370 -5.34 6.22 -14.38
CA LEU A 370 -4.35 5.76 -15.37
C LEU A 370 -4.62 6.38 -16.75
N PHE A 371 -5.88 6.40 -17.17
CA PHE A 371 -6.34 6.84 -18.49
C PHE A 371 -7.50 7.87 -18.39
N PRO A 372 -7.21 9.16 -18.15
CA PRO A 372 -8.23 10.22 -18.04
C PRO A 372 -9.10 10.43 -19.28
N GLY A 373 -8.74 9.85 -20.42
CA GLY A 373 -9.57 9.82 -21.63
C GLY A 373 -10.79 8.90 -21.54
N LEU A 374 -10.83 7.96 -20.59
CA LEU A 374 -11.92 6.99 -20.41
C LEU A 374 -13.11 7.60 -19.65
N ARG A 375 -13.81 8.58 -20.25
CA ARG A 375 -14.91 9.30 -19.58
C ARG A 375 -16.19 8.47 -19.40
N SER A 376 -16.41 7.45 -20.25
CA SER A 376 -17.65 6.66 -20.32
C SER A 376 -17.62 5.33 -19.58
N ILE A 377 -16.52 4.95 -18.92
CA ILE A 377 -16.51 3.76 -18.06
C ILE A 377 -17.32 4.03 -16.78
N GLY A 378 -18.14 3.05 -16.41
CA GLY A 378 -19.03 3.10 -15.24
C GLY A 378 -19.02 1.77 -14.52
N VAL A 379 -19.54 1.75 -13.29
CA VAL A 379 -19.63 0.52 -12.50
C VAL A 379 -20.60 -0.44 -13.22
N PRO A 380 -20.18 -1.66 -13.59
CA PRO A 380 -21.08 -2.65 -14.16
C PRO A 380 -22.25 -2.87 -13.20
N GLY A 381 -23.48 -2.97 -13.71
CA GLY A 381 -24.69 -3.10 -12.89
C GLY A 381 -24.51 -4.17 -11.81
N MET A 382 -24.40 -3.74 -10.56
CA MET A 382 -24.15 -4.60 -9.42
C MET A 382 -25.33 -5.57 -9.27
N VAL A 383 -25.05 -6.87 -9.18
CA VAL A 383 -26.00 -7.80 -8.56
C VAL A 383 -26.09 -7.36 -7.11
N ARG A 384 -27.13 -6.61 -6.76
CA ARG A 384 -27.46 -6.30 -5.36
C ARG A 384 -27.61 -7.63 -4.65
N SER A 385 -26.68 -7.99 -3.77
CA SER A 385 -27.01 -8.94 -2.70
C SER A 385 -28.09 -8.29 -1.85
N GLU A 386 -29.20 -8.97 -1.63
CA GLU A 386 -30.41 -8.49 -0.95
C GLU A 386 -30.24 -8.17 0.55
N VAL A 387 -29.07 -7.75 1.02
CA VAL A 387 -28.79 -7.54 2.45
C VAL A 387 -28.81 -6.06 2.86
N SER A 388 -28.94 -5.13 1.90
CA SER A 388 -28.92 -3.68 2.16
C SER A 388 -30.22 -3.10 2.77
N ALA A 389 -31.01 -3.90 3.49
CA ALA A 389 -32.23 -3.46 4.17
C ALA A 389 -32.05 -3.16 5.67
N CYS A 390 -30.85 -3.34 6.27
CA CYS A 390 -30.68 -3.20 7.72
C CYS A 390 -30.00 -1.91 8.23
N LEU A 391 -29.61 -0.96 7.37
CA LEU A 391 -28.90 0.27 7.81
C LEU A 391 -29.74 1.55 7.75
N GLN A 392 -31.05 1.47 8.01
CA GLN A 392 -31.92 2.66 8.12
C GLN A 392 -32.48 2.95 9.52
N MET A 393 -31.98 2.33 10.59
CA MET A 393 -32.43 2.67 11.95
C MET A 393 -31.29 2.72 12.97
N ARG A 394 -30.47 3.77 12.90
CA ARG A 394 -29.84 4.40 14.08
C ARG A 394 -29.74 5.91 13.84
N PHE A 395 -30.76 6.63 14.27
CA PHE A 395 -30.73 8.04 14.63
C PHE A 395 -31.19 8.14 16.08
#